data_AF-A0A557ZNT6-F1
#
_entry.id   AF-A0A557ZNT6-F1
#
_cell.length_a   1.000
_cell.length_b   1.000
_cell.length_c   1.000
_cell.angle_alpha   90.00
_cell.angle_beta   90.00
_cell.angle_gamma   90.00
#
_symmetry.space_group_name_H-M   'P 1'
#
loop_
_entity.id
_entity.type
_entity.pdbx_description
1 polymer ?
#
loop_
_entity_poly.entity_id
_entity_poly.type
_entity_poly.pdbx_seq_one_letter_code
_entity_poly.pdbx_strand_id
1 'polypeptide(L)'
;GVWGLVVGTASAITVFVMSKTGVFTLPGQGTSFLAAIVAFVVDIAVSVAVTYVTKPKPEAELAGLVYSLTAKESRQHAATGEDAGWYRKPVLLAGIALALTIVLNIAF
;
A
#
# COMPACT_ATOMS: atom_id res chain seq x y z
N GLY A 1 2.42 -9.94 4.81
CA GLY A 1 3.35 -10.18 5.94
C GLY A 1 4.78 -10.32 5.43
N VAL A 2 5.80 -10.52 6.28
CA VAL A 2 7.22 -10.65 5.82
C VAL A 2 7.36 -11.75 4.76
N TRP A 3 6.66 -12.88 4.91
CA TRP A 3 6.60 -13.95 3.91
C TRP A 3 5.95 -13.54 2.58
N GLY A 4 4.87 -12.77 2.63
CA GLY A 4 4.26 -12.19 1.43
C GLY A 4 5.24 -11.30 0.68
N LEU A 5 5.93 -10.39 1.41
CA LEU A 5 6.92 -9.49 0.82
C LEU A 5 8.08 -10.26 0.18
N VAL A 6 8.60 -11.29 0.85
CA VAL A 6 9.69 -12.13 0.33
C VAL A 6 9.25 -12.89 -0.93
N VAL A 7 8.08 -13.52 -0.91
CA VAL A 7 7.59 -14.27 -2.08
C VAL A 7 7.20 -13.33 -3.22
N GLY A 8 6.52 -12.21 -2.94
CA GLY A 8 6.21 -11.19 -3.93
C GLY A 8 7.46 -10.61 -4.60
N THR A 9 8.52 -10.35 -3.82
CA THR A 9 9.81 -9.90 -4.37
C THR A 9 10.46 -10.99 -5.24
N ALA A 10 10.46 -12.25 -4.81
CA ALA A 10 10.99 -13.37 -5.58
C ALA A 10 10.22 -13.59 -6.90
N SER A 11 8.89 -13.44 -6.89
CA SER A 11 8.05 -13.49 -8.08
C SER A 11 8.34 -12.33 -9.03
N ALA A 12 8.52 -11.11 -8.53
CA ALA A 12 8.92 -9.95 -9.33
C ALA A 12 10.25 -10.20 -10.06
N ILE A 13 11.25 -10.74 -9.34
CA ILE A 13 12.56 -11.10 -9.88
C ILE A 13 12.42 -12.19 -10.95
N THR A 14 11.59 -13.21 -10.71
CA THR A 14 11.35 -14.29 -11.67
C THR A 14 10.76 -13.77 -12.97
N VAL A 15 9.76 -12.89 -12.91
CA VAL A 15 9.15 -12.25 -14.10
C VAL A 15 10.16 -11.35 -14.82
N PHE A 16 10.98 -10.61 -14.08
CA PHE A 16 12.02 -9.76 -14.64
C PHE A 16 13.08 -10.58 -15.39
N VAL A 17 13.53 -11.71 -14.82
CA VAL A 17 14.45 -12.65 -15.47
C VAL A 17 13.79 -13.26 -16.71
N MET A 18 12.53 -13.68 -16.61
CA MET A 18 11.78 -14.27 -17.73
C MET A 18 11.59 -13.30 -18.90
N SER A 19 11.41 -12.00 -18.60
CA SER A 19 11.37 -10.93 -19.59
C SER A 19 12.75 -10.68 -20.22
N LYS A 20 13.83 -10.71 -19.42
CA LYS A 20 15.22 -10.59 -19.91
C LYS A 20 15.66 -11.78 -20.78
N THR A 21 15.10 -12.97 -20.57
CA THR A 21 15.35 -14.17 -21.39
C THR A 21 14.51 -14.25 -22.67
N GLY A 22 13.67 -13.24 -22.96
CA GLY A 22 12.99 -13.09 -24.25
C GLY A 22 11.70 -13.90 -24.42
N VAL A 23 11.10 -14.41 -23.34
CA VAL A 23 9.82 -15.15 -23.41
C VAL A 23 8.64 -14.22 -23.68
N PHE A 24 8.69 -12.97 -23.19
CA PHE A 24 7.74 -11.89 -23.49
C PHE A 24 8.46 -10.54 -23.47
N THR A 25 8.35 -9.77 -24.56
CA THR A 25 8.88 -8.41 -24.66
C THR A 25 7.73 -7.43 -24.91
N LEU A 26 7.37 -6.64 -23.89
CA LEU A 26 6.48 -5.49 -24.08
C LEU A 26 7.34 -4.25 -24.38
N PRO A 27 6.92 -3.38 -25.32
CA PRO A 27 7.64 -2.15 -25.62
C PRO A 27 7.61 -1.16 -24.42
N GLY A 28 8.70 -0.41 -24.24
CA GLY A 28 8.82 0.64 -23.22
C GLY A 28 8.92 0.13 -21.78
N GLN A 29 8.16 0.74 -20.86
CA GLN A 29 8.10 0.38 -19.42
C GLN A 29 7.02 -0.69 -19.11
N GLY A 30 6.32 -1.22 -20.12
CA GLY A 30 5.23 -2.17 -19.94
C GLY A 30 5.63 -3.46 -19.21
N THR A 31 6.89 -3.87 -19.33
CA THR A 31 7.46 -5.01 -18.60
C THR A 31 7.56 -4.75 -17.10
N SER A 32 7.96 -3.55 -16.68
CA SER A 32 8.04 -3.17 -15.26
C SER A 32 6.65 -3.09 -14.62
N PHE A 33 5.65 -2.56 -15.34
CA PHE A 33 4.27 -2.55 -14.86
C PHE A 33 3.69 -3.97 -14.75
N LEU A 34 3.94 -4.83 -15.74
CA LEU A 34 3.52 -6.23 -15.70
C LEU A 34 4.18 -6.97 -14.53
N ALA A 35 5.48 -6.80 -14.34
CA ALA A 35 6.21 -7.39 -13.22
C ALA A 35 5.65 -6.93 -11.86
N ALA A 36 5.33 -5.63 -11.73
CA ALA A 36 4.72 -5.09 -10.51
C ALA A 36 3.33 -5.69 -10.24
N ILE A 37 2.48 -5.82 -11.27
CA ILE A 37 1.15 -6.44 -11.14
C ILE A 37 1.27 -7.90 -10.72
N VAL A 38 2.15 -8.68 -11.37
CA VAL A 38 2.33 -10.10 -11.02
C VAL A 38 2.86 -10.25 -9.60
N ALA A 39 3.85 -9.44 -9.21
CA ALA A 39 4.38 -9.43 -7.84
C ALA A 39 3.28 -9.13 -6.80
N PHE A 40 2.43 -8.15 -7.08
CA PHE A 40 1.33 -7.77 -6.21
C PHE A 40 0.28 -8.88 -6.08
N VAL A 41 -0.11 -9.53 -7.18
CA VAL A 41 -1.06 -10.65 -7.16
C VAL A 41 -0.51 -11.83 -6.36
N VAL A 42 0.77 -12.16 -6.53
CA VAL A 42 1.39 -13.26 -5.78
C VAL A 42 1.51 -12.92 -4.28
N ASP A 43 1.90 -11.69 -3.92
CA ASP A 43 1.95 -11.26 -2.52
C ASP A 43 0.58 -11.40 -1.84
N ILE A 44 -0.50 -11.02 -2.51
CA ILE A 44 -1.88 -11.20 -2.00
C ILE A 44 -2.18 -12.68 -1.81
N ALA A 45 -1.97 -13.51 -2.83
CA ALA A 45 -2.29 -14.94 -2.77
C ALA A 45 -1.55 -15.64 -1.61
N VAL A 46 -0.26 -15.35 -1.46
CA VAL A 46 0.57 -15.89 -0.38
C VAL A 46 0.12 -15.35 0.97
N SER A 47 -0.17 -14.05 1.07
CA SER A 47 -0.64 -13.44 2.32
C SER A 47 -1.97 -14.05 2.77
N VAL A 48 -2.90 -14.33 1.84
CA VAL A 48 -4.17 -15.02 2.14
C VAL A 48 -3.92 -16.46 2.61
N ALA A 49 -3.09 -17.22 1.89
CA ALA A 49 -2.76 -18.60 2.26
C ALA A 49 -2.11 -18.67 3.65
N VAL A 50 -1.13 -17.81 3.92
CA VAL A 50 -0.47 -17.71 5.23
C VAL A 50 -1.49 -17.33 6.31
N THR A 51 -2.40 -16.39 6.04
CA THR A 51 -3.43 -15.97 7.00
C THR A 51 -4.28 -17.15 7.47
N TYR A 52 -4.66 -18.07 6.58
CA TYR A 52 -5.42 -19.27 6.96
C TYR A 52 -4.64 -20.28 7.80
N VAL A 53 -3.32 -20.33 7.65
CA VAL A 53 -2.46 -21.30 8.35
C VAL A 53 -1.90 -20.71 9.65
N THR A 54 -1.87 -19.39 9.80
CA THR A 54 -1.33 -18.70 10.98
C THR A 54 -2.40 -18.36 12.01
N LYS A 55 -1.99 -18.26 13.28
CA LYS A 55 -2.89 -17.85 14.37
C LYS A 55 -3.23 -16.35 14.27
N PRO A 56 -4.51 -15.96 14.38
CA PRO A 56 -4.91 -14.55 14.45
C PRO A 56 -4.26 -13.84 15.64
N LYS A 57 -3.88 -12.57 15.44
CA LYS A 57 -3.31 -11.73 16.49
C LYS A 57 -4.39 -11.35 17.52
N PRO A 58 -4.08 -11.29 18.83
CA PRO A 58 -5.05 -10.85 19.84
C PRO A 58 -5.58 -9.45 19.55
N GLU A 59 -6.87 -9.21 19.78
CA GLU A 59 -7.54 -7.93 19.49
C GLU A 59 -6.89 -6.73 20.20
N ALA A 60 -6.36 -6.94 21.41
CA ALA A 60 -5.64 -5.91 22.16
C ALA A 60 -4.38 -5.41 21.43
N GLU A 61 -3.72 -6.26 20.64
CA GLU A 61 -2.57 -5.86 19.81
C GLU A 61 -2.98 -5.18 18.50
N LEU A 62 -4.26 -5.25 18.16
CA LEU A 62 -4.84 -4.65 16.96
C LEU A 62 -5.47 -3.27 17.24
N ALA A 63 -5.61 -2.89 18.51
CA ALA A 63 -5.97 -1.53 18.90
C ALA A 63 -4.90 -0.54 18.40
N GLY A 64 -5.32 0.51 17.69
CA GLY A 64 -4.44 1.44 16.98
C GLY A 64 -4.10 1.05 15.54
N LEU A 65 -4.21 -0.23 15.19
CA LEU A 65 -3.96 -0.74 13.83
C LEU A 65 -5.26 -0.98 13.04
N VAL A 66 -6.32 -1.40 13.74
CA VAL A 66 -7.62 -1.72 13.16
C VAL A 66 -8.63 -0.67 13.56
N TYR A 67 -9.30 -0.09 12.55
CA TYR A 67 -10.26 1.00 12.76
C TYR A 67 -11.37 0.65 13.76
N SER A 68 -11.92 -0.56 13.68
CA SER A 68 -13.01 -1.03 14.55
C SER A 68 -12.59 -1.19 16.01
N LEU A 69 -11.31 -1.52 16.27
CA LEU A 69 -10.77 -1.76 17.61
C LEU A 69 -10.11 -0.52 18.22
N THR A 70 -10.02 0.59 17.48
CA THR A 70 -9.36 1.82 17.92
C THR A 70 -10.40 2.86 18.33
N ALA A 71 -10.30 3.38 19.56
CA ALA A 71 -11.18 4.43 20.06
C ALA A 71 -11.20 5.64 19.11
N LYS A 72 -12.38 6.22 18.88
CA LYS A 72 -12.53 7.35 17.95
C LYS A 72 -11.80 8.60 18.45
N GLU A 73 -11.82 8.81 19.76
CA GLU A 73 -11.17 9.94 20.43
C GLU A 73 -9.64 9.90 20.28
N SER A 74 -9.02 8.71 20.31
CA SER A 74 -7.57 8.57 20.07
C SER A 74 -7.16 8.72 18.60
N ARG A 75 -8.13 8.85 17.68
CA ARG A 75 -7.91 9.02 16.22
C ARG A 75 -8.11 10.45 15.75
N GLN A 76 -8.62 11.34 16.60
CA GLN A 76 -8.94 12.71 16.23
C GLN A 76 -7.93 13.68 16.85
N HIS A 77 -7.39 14.57 16.03
CA HIS A 77 -6.57 15.67 16.51
C HIS A 77 -7.42 16.64 17.32
N ALA A 78 -6.87 17.17 18.41
CA ALA A 78 -7.57 18.11 19.27
C ALA A 78 -7.98 19.36 18.48
N ALA A 79 -9.19 19.87 18.75
CA ALA A 79 -9.67 21.10 18.14
C ALA A 79 -8.96 22.36 18.68
N THR A 80 -8.31 22.24 19.84
CA THR A 80 -7.63 23.32 20.58
C THR A 80 -6.33 22.81 21.21
N GLY A 81 -5.33 23.68 21.39
CA GLY A 81 -4.02 23.34 21.98
C GLY A 81 -2.90 23.08 20.95
N GLU A 82 -1.75 22.57 21.40
CA GLU A 82 -0.56 22.30 20.57
C GLU A 82 -0.82 21.26 19.46
N ASP A 83 -1.83 20.41 19.62
CA ASP A 83 -2.22 19.37 18.65
C ASP A 83 -3.20 19.85 17.56
N ALA A 84 -3.60 21.14 17.58
CA ALA A 84 -4.59 21.71 16.66
C ALA A 84 -4.04 22.16 15.28
N GLY A 85 -2.83 21.71 14.92
CA GLY A 85 -2.16 22.10 13.68
C GLY A 85 -2.97 21.75 12.42
N TRP A 86 -3.15 22.71 11.51
CA TRP A 86 -3.89 22.51 10.25
C TRP A 86 -3.28 21.38 9.39
N TYR A 87 -1.95 21.25 9.41
CA TYR A 87 -1.19 20.21 8.69
C TYR A 87 -1.43 18.80 9.24
N ARG A 88 -1.99 18.67 10.45
CA ARG A 88 -2.37 17.37 11.01
C ARG A 88 -3.73 16.89 10.53
N LYS A 89 -4.47 17.70 9.75
CA LYS A 89 -5.79 17.35 9.19
C LYS A 89 -5.60 16.62 7.85
N PRO A 90 -5.74 15.27 7.80
CA PRO A 90 -5.42 14.50 6.59
C PRO A 90 -6.32 14.86 5.42
N VAL A 91 -7.59 15.16 5.69
CA VAL A 91 -8.58 15.57 4.68
C VAL A 91 -8.18 16.88 4.01
N LEU A 92 -7.66 17.84 4.78
CA LEU A 92 -7.22 19.13 4.24
C LEU A 92 -6.00 18.95 3.33
N LEU A 93 -4.99 18.20 3.81
CA LEU A 93 -3.80 17.91 3.01
C LEU A 93 -4.14 17.11 1.74
N ALA A 94 -5.02 16.11 1.84
CA ALA A 94 -5.49 15.34 0.69
C ALA A 94 -6.21 16.22 -0.33
N GLY A 95 -7.03 17.18 0.12
CA GLY A 95 -7.68 18.15 -0.75
C GLY A 95 -6.69 19.06 -1.48
N ILE A 96 -5.68 19.57 -0.78
CA ILE A 96 -4.62 20.39 -1.38
C ILE A 96 -3.83 19.58 -2.41
N ALA A 97 -3.42 18.36 -2.07
CA ALA A 97 -2.69 17.47 -2.97
C ALA A 97 -3.51 17.17 -4.23
N LEU A 98 -4.80 16.85 -4.08
CA LEU A 98 -5.71 16.59 -5.20
C LEU A 98 -5.86 17.82 -6.10
N ALA A 99 -6.05 19.00 -5.53
CA ALA A 99 -6.16 20.24 -6.28
C ALA A 99 -4.89 20.53 -7.11
N LEU A 100 -3.71 20.37 -6.49
CA LEU A 100 -2.43 20.51 -7.19
C LEU A 100 -2.28 19.50 -8.32
N THR A 101 -2.63 18.23 -8.09
CA THR A 101 -2.60 17.19 -9.13
C THR A 101 -3.49 17.55 -10.32
N ILE A 102 -4.71 18.04 -10.08
CA ILE A 102 -5.63 18.44 -11.15
C ILE A 102 -5.07 19.64 -11.93
N VAL A 103 -4.59 20.67 -11.24
CA VAL A 103 -4.02 21.86 -11.88
C VAL A 103 -2.82 21.49 -12.76
N LEU A 104 -1.90 20.70 -12.23
CA LEU A 104 -0.73 20.24 -12.98
C LEU A 104 -1.13 19.36 -14.18
N ASN A 105 -2.14 18.51 -14.02
CA ASN A 105 -2.62 17.66 -15.12
C ASN A 105 -3.33 18.44 -16.24
N ILE A 106 -3.90 19.62 -15.96
CA ILE A 106 -4.46 20.49 -17.00
C ILE A 106 -3.36 21.33 -17.68
N ALA A 107 -2.32 21.71 -16.92
CA ALA A 107 -1.24 22.55 -17.41
C ALA A 107 -0.23 21.82 -18.31
N PHE A 108 -0.07 20.50 -18.15
CA PHE A 108 0.85 19.63 -18.89
C PHE A 108 0.12 18.52 -19.64
#